data_AF-A0A264Y9F9-F1
#
_entry.id   AF-A0A264Y9F9-F1
#
_cell.length_a   1.000
_cell.length_b   1.000
_cell.length_c   1.000
_cell.angle_alpha   90.00
_cell.angle_beta   90.00
_cell.angle_gamma   90.00
#
_symmetry.space_group_name_H-M   'P 1'
#
loop_
_entity.id
_entity.type
_entity.pdbx_description
1 polymer ?
#
loop_
_entity_poly.entity_id
_entity_poly.type
_entity_poly.pdbx_seq_one_letter_code
_entity_poly.pdbx_strand_id
1 'polypeptide(L)'
;MAMIKCPECGHEISDQAPYCPSCGVAIKDKLTKCPACGQVYFKDQPACPKCGHPTNGQTENAGINTSATVTENMTTPTKRNNLLVAAVAVFAALLIGGICYFFYHQSSVERENQAYEYALSSTDVQVVQNYLDTYMDEASEEHIQNMEKHLSELKQSDEEWTNALVSGSKSALEQYLEQHPDSPFKSLAIHKIDSIDWAAAQAANTVEAMETYLEQHADGEHVDEANQNIKGINAKTVQPEDKLMVRSIFDSFFSSINNKDEDAVTSAFGSLINSFLGKTNATRNDVVTFLHKIYKTDIASMDWSTVGDYTINKKEVGDGQYEYSVSFTAGQNVSHTDGTNVQNKYRISAKINPDGKITDLNMVKLLE
;
A
#
# COMPACT_ATOMS: atom_id res chain seq x y z
N MET A 1 20.70 35.98 -0.97
CA MET A 1 19.79 34.85 -0.73
C MET A 1 20.67 33.71 -0.28
N ALA A 2 20.42 33.14 0.90
CA ALA A 2 21.24 32.05 1.41
C ALA A 2 20.49 30.73 1.22
N MET A 3 21.13 29.76 0.55
CA MET A 3 20.66 28.38 0.53
C MET A 3 20.94 27.76 1.90
N ILE A 4 19.93 27.13 2.49
CA ILE A 4 20.02 26.44 3.77
C ILE A 4 19.61 24.97 3.59
N LYS A 5 20.12 24.08 4.44
CA LYS A 5 19.61 22.71 4.52
C LYS A 5 18.42 22.67 5.47
N CYS A 6 17.32 22.10 5.00
CA CYS A 6 16.14 21.84 5.81
C CYS A 6 16.55 21.01 7.04
N PRO A 7 16.28 21.46 8.28
CA PRO A 7 16.67 20.71 9.48
C PRO A 7 15.92 19.38 9.66
N GLU A 8 14.77 19.19 8.98
CA GLU A 8 13.98 17.96 9.03
C GLU A 8 14.47 16.92 8.01
N CYS A 9 14.53 17.27 6.72
CA CYS A 9 14.83 16.31 5.66
C CYS A 9 16.21 16.49 5.02
N GLY A 10 16.98 17.51 5.40
CA GLY A 10 18.31 17.79 4.86
C GLY A 10 18.35 18.43 3.46
N HIS A 11 17.19 18.59 2.81
CA HIS A 11 17.07 19.16 1.46
C HIS A 11 17.49 20.63 1.40
N GLU A 12 18.21 21.03 0.34
CA GLU A 12 18.66 22.40 0.15
C GLU A 12 17.52 23.28 -0.35
N ILE A 13 17.22 24.34 0.40
CA ILE A 13 16.09 25.23 0.17
C ILE A 13 16.49 26.68 0.42
N SER A 14 15.75 27.62 -0.19
CA SER A 14 15.90 29.04 0.09
C SER A 14 15.42 29.39 1.50
N ASP A 15 16.16 30.26 2.19
CA ASP A 15 15.82 30.79 3.52
C ASP A 15 14.52 31.63 3.56
N GLN A 16 13.99 32.01 2.40
CA GLN A 16 12.74 32.76 2.24
C GLN A 16 11.54 31.88 1.84
N ALA A 17 11.73 30.57 1.62
CA ALA A 17 10.65 29.68 1.23
C ALA A 17 9.60 29.56 2.36
N PRO A 18 8.28 29.68 2.09
CA PRO A 18 7.25 29.49 3.10
C PRO A 18 7.28 28.07 3.70
N TYR A 19 7.49 27.06 2.86
CA TYR A 19 7.56 25.65 3.22
C TYR A 19 8.72 24.96 2.48
N CYS A 20 9.26 23.89 3.07
CA CYS A 20 10.22 23.02 2.41
C CYS A 20 9.50 22.21 1.30
N PRO A 21 9.97 22.24 0.04
CA PRO A 21 9.35 21.49 -1.05
C PRO A 21 9.45 19.96 -0.89
N SER A 22 10.43 19.48 -0.13
CA SER A 22 10.69 18.05 0.04
C SER A 22 9.88 17.41 1.18
N CYS A 23 9.61 18.12 2.28
CA CYS A 23 8.90 17.55 3.43
C CYS A 23 7.70 18.37 3.94
N GLY A 24 7.46 19.56 3.39
CA GLY A 24 6.32 20.41 3.76
C GLY A 24 6.47 21.21 5.06
N VAL A 25 7.60 21.12 5.78
CA VAL A 25 7.81 21.89 7.02
C VAL A 25 7.88 23.39 6.74
N ALA A 26 7.33 24.22 7.63
CA ALA A 26 7.35 25.68 7.49
C ALA A 26 8.74 26.27 7.80
N ILE A 27 9.26 27.12 6.91
CA ILE A 27 10.67 27.57 6.93
C ILE A 27 10.77 29.07 7.23
N LYS A 28 10.00 29.89 6.52
CA LYS A 28 9.97 31.34 6.70
C LYS A 28 9.74 31.73 8.17
N ASP A 29 10.62 32.56 8.72
CA ASP A 29 10.62 33.10 10.08
C ASP A 29 10.77 32.09 11.25
N LYS A 30 10.89 30.79 10.99
CA LYS A 30 11.01 29.75 12.04
C LYS A 30 12.43 29.26 12.33
N LEU A 31 13.42 29.69 11.54
CA LEU A 31 14.80 29.23 11.65
C LEU A 31 15.72 30.24 12.34
N THR A 32 16.73 29.74 13.03
CA THR A 32 17.82 30.52 13.64
C THR A 32 19.18 29.87 13.36
N LYS A 33 20.24 30.67 13.31
CA LYS A 33 21.62 30.20 13.09
C LYS A 33 22.38 30.22 14.41
N CYS A 34 23.02 29.11 14.76
CA CYS A 34 23.82 29.01 15.97
C CYS A 34 25.07 29.91 15.87
N PRO A 35 25.30 30.84 16.81
CA PRO A 35 26.48 31.71 16.80
C PRO A 35 27.79 30.96 17.12
N ALA A 36 27.72 29.80 17.78
CA ALA A 36 28.90 29.01 18.14
C ALA A 36 29.38 28.06 17.04
N CYS A 37 28.47 27.48 16.25
CA CYS A 37 28.83 26.45 15.25
C CYS A 37 28.28 26.68 13.84
N GLY A 38 27.49 27.73 13.63
CA GLY A 38 26.93 28.09 12.32
C GLY A 38 25.77 27.22 11.81
N GLN A 39 25.34 26.20 12.58
CA GLN A 39 24.22 25.33 12.22
C GLN A 39 22.88 26.09 12.21
N VAL A 40 22.04 25.86 11.19
CA VAL A 40 20.66 26.36 11.12
C VAL A 40 19.72 25.33 11.73
N TYR A 41 18.82 25.77 12.61
CA TYR A 41 17.86 24.93 13.34
C TYR A 41 16.61 25.74 13.71
N PHE A 42 15.56 25.10 14.22
CA PHE A 42 14.30 25.78 14.55
C PHE A 42 14.37 26.56 15.88
N LYS A 43 13.70 27.72 15.91
CA LYS A 43 13.66 28.64 17.07
C LYS A 43 12.98 28.06 18.32
N ASP A 44 12.16 27.02 18.16
CA ASP A 44 11.44 26.31 19.22
C ASP A 44 12.33 25.30 19.98
N GLN A 45 13.53 25.01 19.49
CA GLN A 45 14.48 24.15 20.19
C GLN A 45 15.26 24.93 21.27
N PRO A 46 15.31 24.42 22.52
CA PRO A 46 15.92 25.13 23.67
C PRO A 46 17.45 25.28 23.56
N ALA A 47 18.11 24.45 22.75
CA ALA A 47 19.54 24.51 22.48
C ALA A 47 19.87 23.96 21.09
N CYS A 48 21.00 24.37 20.52
CA CYS A 48 21.47 23.89 19.24
C CYS A 48 21.75 22.37 19.28
N PRO A 49 21.13 21.55 18.42
CA PRO A 49 21.28 20.10 18.44
C PRO A 49 22.70 19.61 18.09
N LYS A 50 23.52 20.47 17.48
CA LYS A 50 24.90 20.13 17.08
C LYS A 50 25.95 20.41 18.17
N CYS A 51 25.75 21.44 18.99
CA CYS A 51 26.77 21.90 19.94
C CYS A 51 26.25 22.18 21.36
N GLY A 52 24.95 22.05 21.60
CA GLY A 52 24.34 22.30 22.91
C GLY A 52 24.26 23.76 23.33
N HIS A 53 24.60 24.72 22.44
CA HIS A 53 24.53 26.13 22.77
C HIS A 53 23.07 26.57 22.99
N PRO A 54 22.72 27.17 24.14
CA PRO A 54 21.34 27.55 24.45
C PRO A 54 20.84 28.64 23.51
N THR A 55 19.55 28.55 23.14
CA THR A 55 18.88 29.50 22.25
C THR A 55 18.32 30.64 23.10
N ASN A 56 19.00 31.79 23.20
CA ASN A 56 18.41 32.93 23.92
C ASN A 56 18.74 34.29 23.29
N GLY A 57 17.71 35.14 23.26
CA GLY A 57 17.76 36.49 22.73
C GLY A 57 18.34 37.52 23.70
N GLN A 58 18.99 38.54 23.11
CA GLN A 58 19.45 39.84 23.66
C GLN A 58 20.54 39.75 24.76
N THR A 59 21.65 40.49 24.78
CA THR A 59 22.04 41.81 24.22
C THR A 59 23.57 42.02 24.33
N GLU A 60 24.07 42.92 23.46
CA GLU A 60 25.11 43.95 23.70
C GLU A 60 26.64 43.67 23.83
N ASN A 61 27.34 44.12 22.77
CA ASN A 61 28.36 45.18 22.69
C ASN A 61 29.80 45.09 23.29
N ALA A 62 30.67 45.79 22.53
CA ALA A 62 32.02 46.33 22.83
C ALA A 62 33.18 45.31 22.88
N GLY A 63 34.38 45.58 22.37
CA GLY A 63 35.02 46.74 21.72
C GLY A 63 36.52 46.42 21.51
N ILE A 64 37.12 46.92 20.43
CA ILE A 64 38.25 47.88 20.44
C ILE A 64 39.69 47.30 20.36
N ASN A 65 40.45 47.81 19.36
CA ASN A 65 41.92 48.03 19.25
C ASN A 65 42.89 46.84 19.07
N THR A 66 44.06 46.92 18.40
CA THR A 66 44.81 47.95 17.63
C THR A 66 45.99 47.27 16.91
N SER A 67 46.28 47.75 15.68
CA SER A 67 47.57 47.98 14.97
C SER A 67 48.88 47.26 15.36
N ALA A 68 49.65 46.82 14.35
CA ALA A 68 51.07 47.20 14.18
C ALA A 68 51.62 46.81 12.79
N THR A 69 52.46 47.70 12.26
CA THR A 69 53.08 47.79 10.93
C THR A 69 54.52 47.24 10.94
N VAL A 70 55.23 47.35 9.80
CA VAL A 70 56.72 47.45 9.61
C VAL A 70 57.37 46.11 9.16
N THR A 71 58.18 45.94 8.10
CA THR A 71 58.83 46.82 7.10
C THR A 71 59.29 46.00 5.87
N GLU A 72 59.39 46.72 4.75
CA GLU A 72 60.29 46.61 3.59
C GLU A 72 61.67 45.95 3.78
N ASN A 73 62.18 45.32 2.70
CA ASN A 73 63.53 45.63 2.22
C ASN A 73 63.77 45.20 0.76
N MET A 74 64.22 46.17 -0.06
CA MET A 74 64.80 46.02 -1.40
C MET A 74 66.33 45.88 -1.32
N THR A 75 66.93 45.17 -2.27
CA THR A 75 68.30 45.41 -2.80
C THR A 75 68.34 44.90 -4.24
N THR A 76 68.18 45.78 -5.24
CA THR A 76 69.17 46.49 -6.09
C THR A 76 69.54 45.79 -7.40
N PRO A 77 69.58 46.52 -8.54
CA PRO A 77 69.81 45.99 -9.87
C PRO A 77 71.28 46.12 -10.31
N THR A 78 71.77 45.16 -11.11
CA THR A 78 73.01 45.33 -11.89
C THR A 78 72.76 45.11 -13.37
N LYS A 79 73.09 46.16 -14.14
CA LYS A 79 72.90 46.33 -15.59
C LYS A 79 74.00 45.63 -16.38
N ARG A 80 73.66 44.79 -17.38
CA ARG A 80 74.48 44.54 -18.58
C ARG A 80 73.63 43.91 -19.70
N ASN A 81 73.92 44.31 -20.95
CA ASN A 81 73.12 44.15 -22.17
C ASN A 81 72.53 42.75 -22.43
N ASN A 82 71.19 42.63 -22.47
CA ASN A 82 70.46 41.36 -22.60
C ASN A 82 69.26 41.42 -23.58
N LEU A 83 69.47 41.69 -24.87
CA LEU A 83 68.40 41.52 -25.86
C LEU A 83 68.15 40.02 -26.18
N LEU A 84 69.21 39.20 -26.20
CA LEU A 84 69.16 37.75 -26.50
C LEU A 84 68.70 36.89 -25.31
N VAL A 85 69.08 37.23 -24.07
CA VAL A 85 68.64 36.51 -22.86
C VAL A 85 67.17 36.80 -22.54
N ALA A 86 66.69 38.03 -22.79
CA ALA A 86 65.28 38.37 -22.68
C ALA A 86 64.42 37.60 -23.70
N ALA A 87 64.89 37.44 -24.95
CA ALA A 87 64.18 36.69 -25.97
C ALA A 87 64.04 35.19 -25.64
N VAL A 88 65.10 34.56 -25.12
CA VAL A 88 65.06 33.13 -24.70
C VAL A 88 64.19 32.92 -23.47
N ALA A 89 64.19 33.84 -22.50
CA ALA A 89 63.32 33.77 -21.32
C ALA A 89 61.83 33.92 -21.68
N VAL A 90 61.50 34.81 -22.63
CA VAL A 90 60.14 34.96 -23.14
C VAL A 90 59.69 33.71 -23.89
N PHE A 91 60.55 33.11 -24.71
CA PHE A 91 60.22 31.88 -25.43
C PHE A 91 60.01 30.69 -24.50
N ALA A 92 60.83 30.56 -23.44
CA ALA A 92 60.65 29.56 -22.40
C ALA A 92 59.36 29.79 -21.59
N ALA A 93 59.03 31.03 -21.26
CA ALA A 93 57.77 31.37 -20.59
C ALA A 93 56.54 31.09 -21.46
N LEU A 94 56.62 31.30 -22.78
CA LEU A 94 55.56 30.95 -23.73
C LEU A 94 55.42 29.43 -23.90
N LEU A 95 56.52 28.68 -23.92
CA LEU A 95 56.50 27.21 -23.96
C LEU A 95 55.93 26.62 -22.67
N ILE A 96 56.36 27.11 -21.50
CA ILE A 96 55.81 26.70 -20.21
C ILE A 96 54.34 27.10 -20.10
N GLY A 97 53.98 28.31 -20.54
CA GLY A 97 52.59 28.77 -20.60
C GLY A 97 51.72 27.90 -21.50
N GLY A 98 52.22 27.51 -22.68
CA GLY A 98 51.52 26.62 -23.61
C GLY A 98 51.36 25.18 -23.08
N ILE A 99 52.39 24.66 -22.41
CA ILE A 99 52.34 23.34 -21.75
C ILE A 99 51.38 23.37 -20.56
N CYS A 100 51.45 24.39 -19.69
CA CYS A 100 50.52 24.57 -18.58
C CYS A 100 49.07 24.78 -19.06
N TYR A 101 48.86 25.53 -20.14
CA TYR A 101 47.56 25.70 -20.77
C TYR A 101 47.03 24.36 -21.31
N PHE A 102 47.88 23.57 -21.97
CA PHE A 102 47.53 22.24 -22.47
C PHE A 102 47.15 21.28 -21.32
N PHE A 103 47.94 21.23 -20.24
CA PHE A 103 47.60 20.40 -19.07
C PHE A 103 46.35 20.88 -18.33
N TYR A 104 46.13 22.20 -18.23
CA TYR A 104 44.90 22.78 -17.67
C TYR A 104 43.68 22.38 -18.51
N HIS A 105 43.76 22.55 -19.83
CA HIS A 105 42.69 22.19 -20.77
C HIS A 105 42.44 20.67 -20.83
N GLN A 106 43.47 19.83 -20.68
CA GLN A 106 43.29 18.39 -20.63
C GLN A 106 42.60 17.96 -19.32
N SER A 107 42.90 18.63 -18.20
CA SER A 107 42.24 18.37 -16.92
C SER A 107 40.80 18.90 -16.84
N SER A 108 40.47 19.96 -17.59
CA SER A 108 39.11 20.51 -17.62
C SER A 108 38.16 19.61 -18.40
N VAL A 109 38.60 19.07 -19.55
CA VAL A 109 37.81 18.11 -20.35
C VAL A 109 37.50 16.84 -19.58
N GLU A 110 38.48 16.28 -18.84
CA GLU A 110 38.24 15.08 -18.03
C GLU A 110 37.23 15.33 -16.90
N ARG A 111 37.29 16.51 -16.27
CA ARG A 111 36.33 16.91 -15.22
C ARG A 111 34.93 17.16 -15.76
N GLU A 112 34.83 17.78 -16.93
CA GLU A 112 33.55 18.03 -17.61
C GLU A 112 32.90 16.71 -18.03
N ASN A 113 33.65 15.77 -18.63
CA ASN A 113 33.14 14.45 -18.98
C ASN A 113 32.58 13.69 -17.76
N GLN A 114 33.28 13.73 -16.62
CA GLN A 114 32.79 13.11 -15.38
C GLN A 114 31.51 13.78 -14.86
N ALA A 115 31.44 15.12 -14.94
CA ALA A 115 30.25 15.85 -14.55
C ALA A 115 29.08 15.60 -15.50
N TYR A 116 29.36 15.40 -16.79
CA TYR A 116 28.38 15.06 -17.82
C TYR A 116 27.78 13.69 -17.58
N GLU A 117 28.61 12.66 -17.36
CA GLU A 117 28.13 11.30 -17.04
C GLU A 117 27.28 11.28 -15.77
N TYR A 118 27.68 12.03 -14.74
CA TYR A 118 26.90 12.17 -13.52
C TYR A 118 25.56 12.89 -13.75
N ALA A 119 25.55 13.99 -14.51
CA ALA A 119 24.33 14.73 -14.81
C ALA A 119 23.37 13.93 -15.70
N LEU A 120 23.89 13.20 -16.68
CA LEU A 120 23.11 12.36 -17.59
C LEU A 120 22.43 11.19 -16.86
N SER A 121 23.06 10.63 -15.83
CA SER A 121 22.48 9.55 -15.02
C SER A 121 21.61 10.05 -13.85
N SER A 122 21.61 11.36 -13.59
CA SER A 122 20.84 11.96 -12.50
C SER A 122 19.39 12.22 -12.92
N THR A 123 18.47 11.93 -12.00
CA THR A 123 17.06 12.32 -12.09
C THR A 123 16.75 13.62 -11.34
N ASP A 124 17.78 14.29 -10.80
CA ASP A 124 17.65 15.56 -10.09
C ASP A 124 17.88 16.75 -11.04
N VAL A 125 16.84 17.58 -11.20
CA VAL A 125 16.84 18.82 -12.00
C VAL A 125 18.00 19.74 -11.63
N GLN A 126 18.35 19.85 -10.34
CA GLN A 126 19.43 20.74 -9.89
C GLN A 126 20.81 20.24 -10.31
N VAL A 127 21.01 18.92 -10.40
CA VAL A 127 22.29 18.35 -10.84
C VAL A 127 22.55 18.72 -12.31
N VAL A 128 21.53 18.59 -13.16
CA VAL A 128 21.62 18.92 -14.59
C VAL A 128 21.75 20.44 -14.79
N GLN A 129 20.99 21.24 -14.03
CA GLN A 129 21.10 22.69 -14.07
C GLN A 129 22.50 23.16 -13.65
N ASN A 130 23.09 22.58 -12.60
CA ASN A 130 24.43 22.93 -12.15
C ASN A 130 25.51 22.57 -13.19
N TYR A 131 25.35 21.45 -13.88
CA TYR A 131 26.23 21.12 -15.01
C TYR A 131 26.19 22.21 -16.08
N LEU A 132 24.97 22.60 -16.52
CA LEU A 132 24.80 23.66 -17.51
C LEU A 132 25.39 24.98 -17.01
N ASP A 133 25.08 25.41 -15.79
CA ASP A 133 25.58 26.66 -15.22
C ASP A 133 27.12 26.69 -15.08
N THR A 134 27.75 25.52 -14.85
CA THR A 134 29.20 25.41 -14.64
C THR A 134 29.98 25.28 -15.94
N TYR A 135 29.45 24.55 -16.94
CA TYR A 135 30.18 24.16 -18.14
C TYR A 135 29.61 24.72 -19.45
N MET A 136 28.59 25.59 -19.44
CA MET A 136 27.96 26.16 -20.65
C MET A 136 28.95 26.75 -21.67
N ASP A 137 30.01 27.40 -21.20
CA ASP A 137 31.01 28.05 -22.06
C ASP A 137 32.17 27.11 -22.44
N GLU A 138 32.33 25.96 -21.76
CA GLU A 138 33.48 25.06 -21.88
C GLU A 138 33.14 23.71 -22.55
N ALA A 139 31.90 23.24 -22.41
CA ALA A 139 31.43 21.95 -22.92
C ALA A 139 31.19 21.97 -24.43
N SER A 140 31.08 20.78 -25.02
CA SER A 140 30.71 20.64 -26.43
C SER A 140 29.24 21.06 -26.65
N GLU A 141 28.94 21.58 -27.85
CA GLU A 141 27.57 21.94 -28.23
C GLU A 141 26.60 20.75 -28.12
N GLU A 142 27.08 19.54 -28.39
CA GLU A 142 26.31 18.30 -28.24
C GLU A 142 26.00 17.99 -26.76
N HIS A 143 26.97 18.13 -25.85
CA HIS A 143 26.74 17.92 -24.43
C HIS A 143 25.72 18.93 -23.89
N ILE A 144 25.83 20.20 -24.28
CA ILE A 144 24.88 21.24 -23.87
C ILE A 144 23.48 20.92 -24.38
N GLN A 145 23.30 20.60 -25.67
CA GLN A 145 21.99 20.25 -26.23
C GLN A 145 21.38 19.01 -25.55
N ASN A 146 22.19 17.98 -25.28
CA ASN A 146 21.74 16.78 -24.57
C ASN A 146 21.29 17.11 -23.13
N MET A 147 22.02 17.97 -22.42
CA MET A 147 21.68 18.36 -21.05
C MET A 147 20.49 19.31 -20.98
N GLU A 148 20.33 20.24 -21.93
CA GLU A 148 19.13 21.07 -22.05
C GLU A 148 17.88 20.22 -22.30
N LYS A 149 18.00 19.22 -23.20
CA LYS A 149 16.92 18.27 -23.47
C LYS A 149 16.59 17.46 -22.21
N HIS A 150 17.57 16.86 -21.55
CA HIS A 150 17.38 16.10 -20.31
C HIS A 150 16.74 16.95 -19.21
N LEU A 151 17.19 18.19 -19.04
CA LEU A 151 16.61 19.14 -18.10
C LEU A 151 15.14 19.44 -18.42
N SER A 152 14.80 19.58 -19.70
CA SER A 152 13.42 19.81 -20.14
C SER A 152 12.53 18.60 -19.87
N GLU A 153 13.03 17.38 -20.11
CA GLU A 153 12.32 16.13 -19.83
C GLU A 153 12.05 15.96 -18.32
N LEU A 154 13.04 16.23 -17.47
CA LEU A 154 12.87 16.20 -16.01
C LEU A 154 11.86 17.25 -15.53
N LYS A 155 11.94 18.49 -16.03
CA LYS A 155 10.98 19.55 -15.67
C LYS A 155 9.55 19.21 -16.12
N GLN A 156 9.41 18.61 -17.30
CA GLN A 156 8.12 18.15 -17.79
C GLN A 156 7.55 17.03 -16.91
N SER A 157 8.37 16.04 -16.53
CA SER A 157 7.99 15.00 -15.57
C SER A 157 7.51 15.61 -14.24
N ASP A 158 8.21 16.60 -13.69
CA ASP A 158 7.82 17.25 -12.43
C ASP A 158 6.46 17.98 -12.53
N GLU A 159 6.19 18.63 -13.67
CA GLU A 159 4.90 19.28 -13.94
C GLU A 159 3.77 18.25 -14.08
N GLU A 160 4.00 17.18 -14.84
CA GLU A 160 3.03 16.11 -15.04
C GLU A 160 2.73 15.36 -13.73
N TRP A 161 3.76 15.13 -12.90
CA TRP A 161 3.59 14.62 -11.54
C TRP A 161 2.69 15.53 -10.72
N THR A 162 2.96 16.84 -10.70
CA THR A 162 2.17 17.81 -9.95
C THR A 162 0.71 17.81 -10.42
N ASN A 163 0.48 17.76 -11.73
CA ASN A 163 -0.85 17.70 -12.31
C ASN A 163 -1.59 16.41 -11.91
N ALA A 164 -0.92 15.25 -11.99
CA ALA A 164 -1.49 13.97 -11.56
C ALA A 164 -1.78 13.94 -10.05
N LEU A 165 -0.93 14.57 -9.25
CA LEU A 165 -1.11 14.66 -7.81
C LEU A 165 -2.31 15.51 -7.42
N VAL A 166 -2.47 16.66 -8.09
CA VAL A 166 -3.53 17.63 -7.84
C VAL A 166 -4.87 17.13 -8.37
N SER A 167 -4.90 16.36 -9.47
CA SER A 167 -6.13 15.75 -9.97
C SER A 167 -6.72 14.76 -8.96
N GLY A 168 -5.87 14.11 -8.15
CA GLY A 168 -6.27 13.08 -7.20
C GLY A 168 -6.84 11.83 -7.86
N SER A 169 -6.64 11.65 -9.18
CA SER A 169 -7.20 10.53 -9.94
C SER A 169 -6.18 9.41 -10.13
N LYS A 170 -6.60 8.18 -9.86
CA LYS A 170 -5.80 6.96 -10.12
C LYS A 170 -5.27 6.94 -11.56
N SER A 171 -6.14 7.21 -12.54
CA SER A 171 -5.77 7.19 -13.95
C SER A 171 -4.65 8.19 -14.32
N ALA A 172 -4.56 9.34 -13.64
CA ALA A 172 -3.51 10.30 -13.91
C ALA A 172 -2.17 9.85 -13.31
N LEU A 173 -2.20 9.19 -12.14
CA LEU A 173 -1.02 8.59 -11.52
C LEU A 173 -0.50 7.39 -12.31
N GLU A 174 -1.40 6.56 -12.84
CA GLU A 174 -1.04 5.43 -13.73
C GLU A 174 -0.41 5.92 -15.03
N GLN A 175 -1.02 6.94 -15.65
CA GLN A 175 -0.47 7.56 -16.86
C GLN A 175 0.92 8.16 -16.58
N TYR A 176 1.10 8.81 -15.43
CA TYR A 176 2.40 9.34 -15.02
C TYR A 176 3.46 8.23 -14.89
N LEU A 177 3.12 7.10 -14.26
CA LEU A 177 4.01 5.95 -14.12
C LEU A 177 4.37 5.30 -15.46
N GLU A 178 3.44 5.27 -16.41
CA GLU A 178 3.67 4.75 -17.76
C GLU A 178 4.62 5.65 -18.57
N GLN A 179 4.47 6.97 -18.43
CA GLN A 179 5.28 7.96 -19.13
C GLN A 179 6.66 8.16 -18.50
N HIS A 180 6.77 8.02 -17.17
CA HIS A 180 8.00 8.28 -16.39
C HIS A 180 8.36 7.10 -15.46
N PRO A 181 8.70 5.92 -16.01
CA PRO A 181 8.91 4.70 -15.23
C PRO A 181 10.10 4.76 -14.27
N ASP A 182 11.05 5.66 -14.49
CA ASP A 182 12.27 5.86 -13.68
C ASP A 182 12.22 7.13 -12.83
N SER A 183 11.04 7.77 -12.73
CA SER A 183 10.86 8.97 -11.93
C SER A 183 11.16 8.75 -10.44
N PRO A 184 11.74 9.75 -9.74
CA PRO A 184 11.88 9.72 -8.28
C PRO A 184 10.53 9.65 -7.54
N PHE A 185 9.43 10.01 -8.19
CA PHE A 185 8.07 9.95 -7.61
C PHE A 185 7.39 8.59 -7.79
N LYS A 186 8.02 7.63 -8.48
CA LYS A 186 7.44 6.31 -8.77
C LYS A 186 6.83 5.64 -7.54
N SER A 187 7.62 5.50 -6.47
CA SER A 187 7.15 4.84 -5.24
C SER A 187 5.98 5.58 -4.59
N LEU A 188 5.99 6.91 -4.63
CA LEU A 188 4.92 7.73 -4.09
C LEU A 188 3.64 7.64 -4.94
N ALA A 189 3.77 7.55 -6.26
CA ALA A 189 2.65 7.32 -7.17
C ALA A 189 2.01 5.96 -6.92
N ILE A 190 2.81 4.89 -6.80
CA ILE A 190 2.33 3.53 -6.48
C ILE A 190 1.58 3.51 -5.14
N HIS A 191 2.17 4.06 -4.07
CA HIS A 191 1.51 4.18 -2.76
C HIS A 191 0.18 4.94 -2.84
N LYS A 192 0.11 6.02 -3.62
CA LYS A 192 -1.14 6.76 -3.82
C LYS A 192 -2.20 5.97 -4.58
N ILE A 193 -1.81 5.21 -5.59
CA ILE A 193 -2.73 4.33 -6.33
C ILE A 193 -3.27 3.25 -5.38
N ASP A 194 -2.41 2.59 -4.62
CA ASP A 194 -2.79 1.60 -3.60
C ASP A 194 -3.79 2.18 -2.59
N SER A 195 -3.50 3.37 -2.03
CA SER A 195 -4.41 4.08 -1.13
C SER A 195 -5.78 4.38 -1.75
N ILE A 196 -5.83 4.75 -3.04
CA ILE A 196 -7.08 5.03 -3.75
C ILE A 196 -7.90 3.75 -3.94
N ASP A 197 -7.26 2.67 -4.38
CA ASP A 197 -7.91 1.38 -4.59
C ASP A 197 -8.40 0.76 -3.28
N TRP A 198 -7.59 0.87 -2.22
CA TRP A 198 -7.98 0.45 -0.89
C TRP A 198 -9.19 1.22 -0.37
N ALA A 199 -9.22 2.54 -0.55
CA ALA A 199 -10.38 3.36 -0.16
C ALA A 199 -11.64 2.94 -0.94
N ALA A 200 -11.51 2.61 -2.23
CA ALA A 200 -12.60 2.11 -3.04
C ALA A 200 -13.10 0.74 -2.57
N ALA A 201 -12.18 -0.19 -2.27
CA ALA A 201 -12.51 -1.51 -1.74
C ALA A 201 -13.22 -1.42 -0.38
N GLN A 202 -12.70 -0.61 0.54
CA GLN A 202 -13.35 -0.33 1.83
C GLN A 202 -14.74 0.28 1.68
N ALA A 203 -14.91 1.23 0.77
CA ALA A 203 -16.22 1.86 0.52
C ALA A 203 -17.24 0.87 -0.03
N ALA A 204 -16.83 -0.06 -0.90
CA ALA A 204 -17.69 -1.12 -1.42
C ALA A 204 -18.05 -2.15 -0.34
N ASN A 205 -17.09 -2.48 0.55
CA ASN A 205 -17.27 -3.41 1.67
C ASN A 205 -17.86 -4.79 1.24
N THR A 206 -17.36 -5.31 0.11
CA THR A 206 -17.71 -6.63 -0.41
C THR A 206 -16.47 -7.50 -0.55
N VAL A 207 -16.64 -8.82 -0.52
CA VAL A 207 -15.54 -9.78 -0.78
C VAL A 207 -14.93 -9.53 -2.16
N GLU A 208 -15.78 -9.38 -3.18
CA GLU A 208 -15.36 -9.12 -4.57
C GLU A 208 -14.45 -7.89 -4.69
N ALA A 209 -14.78 -6.78 -4.00
CA ALA A 209 -13.95 -5.58 -4.04
C ALA A 209 -12.62 -5.77 -3.31
N MET A 210 -12.61 -6.50 -2.19
CA MET A 210 -11.38 -6.82 -1.45
C MET A 210 -10.48 -7.79 -2.23
N GLU A 211 -11.05 -8.79 -2.90
CA GLU A 211 -10.33 -9.72 -3.77
C GLU A 211 -9.74 -9.00 -5.00
N THR A 212 -10.50 -8.07 -5.59
CA THR A 212 -10.01 -7.23 -6.68
C THR A 212 -8.81 -6.38 -6.23
N TYR A 213 -8.88 -5.80 -5.03
CA TYR A 213 -7.74 -5.08 -4.44
C TYR A 213 -6.52 -6.00 -4.26
N LEU A 214 -6.69 -7.18 -3.68
CA LEU A 214 -5.61 -8.16 -3.47
C LEU A 214 -5.00 -8.66 -4.79
N GLU A 215 -5.77 -8.76 -5.86
CA GLU A 215 -5.28 -9.13 -7.19
C GLU A 215 -4.42 -8.02 -7.80
N GLN A 216 -4.82 -6.76 -7.63
CA GLN A 216 -4.10 -5.59 -8.16
C GLN A 216 -2.87 -5.23 -7.31
N HIS A 217 -2.92 -5.52 -6.01
CA HIS A 217 -1.93 -5.11 -5.02
C HIS A 217 -1.45 -6.31 -4.17
N ALA A 218 -0.89 -7.33 -4.83
CA ALA A 218 -0.46 -8.56 -4.15
C ALA A 218 0.56 -8.33 -3.02
N ASP A 219 1.41 -7.30 -3.17
CA ASP A 219 2.40 -6.86 -2.18
C ASP A 219 2.09 -5.44 -1.65
N GLY A 220 0.82 -5.03 -1.71
CA GLY A 220 0.35 -3.70 -1.30
C GLY A 220 0.34 -3.49 0.22
N GLU A 221 0.14 -2.24 0.64
CA GLU A 221 0.22 -1.86 2.07
C GLU A 221 -0.95 -2.38 2.90
N HIS A 222 -2.09 -2.70 2.26
CA HIS A 222 -3.32 -3.10 2.96
C HIS A 222 -3.73 -4.56 2.72
N VAL A 223 -2.79 -5.43 2.32
CA VAL A 223 -3.05 -6.85 2.08
C VAL A 223 -3.60 -7.54 3.34
N ASP A 224 -3.02 -7.27 4.50
CA ASP A 224 -3.44 -7.88 5.77
C ASP A 224 -4.86 -7.41 6.17
N GLU A 225 -5.13 -6.11 6.05
CA GLU A 225 -6.44 -5.52 6.34
C GLU A 225 -7.52 -6.02 5.38
N ALA A 226 -7.20 -6.16 4.08
CA ALA A 226 -8.11 -6.72 3.09
C ALA A 226 -8.50 -8.17 3.45
N ASN A 227 -7.52 -9.00 3.81
CA ASN A 227 -7.76 -10.38 4.25
C ASN A 227 -8.61 -10.46 5.53
N GLN A 228 -8.36 -9.57 6.50
CA GLN A 228 -9.16 -9.48 7.71
C GLN A 228 -10.61 -9.04 7.41
N ASN A 229 -10.80 -8.09 6.49
CA ASN A 229 -12.12 -7.67 6.05
C ASN A 229 -12.87 -8.80 5.36
N ILE A 230 -12.23 -9.54 4.44
CA ILE A 230 -12.83 -10.72 3.80
C ILE A 230 -13.29 -11.73 4.86
N LYS A 231 -12.42 -12.05 5.82
CA LYS A 231 -12.77 -12.97 6.92
C LYS A 231 -13.98 -12.45 7.72
N GLY A 232 -13.99 -11.16 8.05
CA GLY A 232 -15.08 -10.52 8.78
C GLY A 232 -16.41 -10.48 8.02
N ILE A 233 -16.37 -10.29 6.70
CA ILE A 233 -17.54 -10.35 5.82
C ILE A 233 -18.04 -11.79 5.74
N ASN A 234 -17.17 -12.75 5.45
CA ASN A 234 -17.49 -14.17 5.29
C ASN A 234 -18.02 -14.83 6.58
N ALA A 235 -17.62 -14.31 7.75
CA ALA A 235 -18.18 -14.73 9.03
C ALA A 235 -19.68 -14.40 9.16
N LYS A 236 -20.14 -13.34 8.48
CA LYS A 236 -21.51 -12.80 8.58
C LYS A 236 -22.40 -13.15 7.40
N THR A 237 -21.82 -13.61 6.30
CA THR A 237 -22.53 -13.94 5.06
C THR A 237 -22.48 -15.43 4.78
N VAL A 238 -23.57 -15.96 4.21
CA VAL A 238 -23.64 -17.36 3.81
C VAL A 238 -22.85 -17.54 2.52
N GLN A 239 -21.79 -18.34 2.59
CA GLN A 239 -20.92 -18.63 1.47
C GLN A 239 -21.44 -19.78 0.60
N PRO A 240 -20.98 -19.94 -0.65
CA PRO A 240 -21.35 -21.08 -1.49
C PRO A 240 -21.07 -22.45 -0.85
N GLU A 241 -19.94 -22.60 -0.17
CA GLU A 241 -19.56 -23.81 0.56
C GLU A 241 -20.50 -24.10 1.74
N ASP A 242 -20.98 -23.06 2.44
CA ASP A 242 -21.98 -23.20 3.49
C ASP A 242 -23.28 -23.80 2.91
N LYS A 243 -23.72 -23.33 1.73
CA LYS A 243 -24.92 -23.83 1.05
C LYS A 243 -24.77 -25.30 0.66
N LEU A 244 -23.61 -25.68 0.12
CA LEU A 244 -23.31 -27.06 -0.27
C LEU A 244 -23.29 -27.99 0.94
N MET A 245 -22.66 -27.56 2.03
CA MET A 245 -22.61 -28.31 3.29
C MET A 245 -24.02 -28.53 3.87
N VAL A 246 -24.81 -27.46 3.99
CA VAL A 246 -26.20 -27.55 4.47
C VAL A 246 -27.04 -28.51 3.61
N ARG A 247 -26.94 -28.39 2.28
CA ARG A 247 -27.64 -29.29 1.36
C ARG A 247 -27.23 -30.75 1.54
N SER A 248 -25.93 -31.01 1.62
CA SER A 248 -25.40 -32.37 1.80
C SER A 248 -25.89 -33.04 3.09
N ILE A 249 -26.01 -32.26 4.17
CA ILE A 249 -26.55 -32.74 5.46
C ILE A 249 -28.00 -33.22 5.30
N PHE A 250 -28.86 -32.42 4.67
CA PHE A 250 -30.27 -32.77 4.51
C PHE A 250 -30.50 -33.86 3.46
N ASP A 251 -29.73 -33.88 2.37
CA ASP A 251 -29.74 -34.97 1.38
C ASP A 251 -29.38 -36.30 2.04
N SER A 252 -28.34 -36.31 2.89
CA SER A 252 -27.92 -37.50 3.65
C SER A 252 -28.96 -37.92 4.69
N PHE A 253 -29.55 -36.95 5.40
CA PHE A 253 -30.62 -37.20 6.37
C PHE A 253 -31.85 -37.85 5.72
N PHE A 254 -32.33 -37.29 4.61
CA PHE A 254 -33.47 -37.87 3.89
C PHE A 254 -33.15 -39.22 3.25
N SER A 255 -31.93 -39.40 2.71
CA SER A 255 -31.48 -40.71 2.23
C SER A 255 -31.53 -41.76 3.34
N SER A 256 -31.09 -41.40 4.55
CA SER A 256 -31.14 -42.28 5.72
C SER A 256 -32.59 -42.64 6.10
N ILE A 257 -33.52 -41.67 6.03
CA ILE A 257 -34.95 -41.92 6.22
C ILE A 257 -35.48 -42.89 5.16
N ASN A 258 -35.17 -42.66 3.88
CA ASN A 258 -35.65 -43.47 2.76
C ASN A 258 -35.16 -44.91 2.85
N ASN A 259 -33.93 -45.11 3.35
CA ASN A 259 -33.32 -46.42 3.56
C ASN A 259 -33.74 -47.10 4.87
N LYS A 260 -34.55 -46.43 5.71
CA LYS A 260 -34.94 -46.91 7.04
C LYS A 260 -33.75 -47.19 7.96
N ASP A 261 -32.66 -46.45 7.77
CA ASP A 261 -31.41 -46.63 8.52
C ASP A 261 -31.47 -45.82 9.82
N GLU A 262 -31.84 -46.49 10.92
CA GLU A 262 -31.97 -45.87 12.24
C GLU A 262 -30.66 -45.25 12.76
N ASP A 263 -29.54 -45.94 12.55
CA ASP A 263 -28.23 -45.49 13.03
C ASP A 263 -27.78 -44.26 12.25
N ALA A 264 -27.95 -44.24 10.93
CA ALA A 264 -27.63 -43.09 10.11
C ALA A 264 -28.55 -41.89 10.39
N VAL A 265 -29.86 -42.11 10.53
CA VAL A 265 -30.83 -41.05 10.86
C VAL A 265 -30.50 -40.41 12.21
N THR A 266 -30.21 -41.22 13.24
CA THR A 266 -29.87 -40.67 14.57
C THR A 266 -28.49 -40.01 14.61
N SER A 267 -27.54 -40.50 13.80
CA SER A 267 -26.20 -39.92 13.68
C SER A 267 -26.19 -38.56 12.98
N ALA A 268 -27.25 -38.19 12.25
CA ALA A 268 -27.41 -36.84 11.70
C ALA A 268 -27.61 -35.77 12.78
N PHE A 269 -28.04 -36.17 13.98
CA PHE A 269 -28.31 -35.25 15.09
C PHE A 269 -27.13 -35.09 16.03
N GLY A 270 -27.07 -33.92 16.67
CA GLY A 270 -26.09 -33.61 17.69
C GLY A 270 -26.28 -34.45 18.96
N SER A 271 -25.33 -34.35 19.89
CA SER A 271 -25.49 -34.91 21.24
C SER A 271 -26.67 -34.27 21.98
N LEU A 272 -26.89 -32.97 21.74
CA LEU A 272 -28.01 -32.20 22.26
C LEU A 272 -28.99 -31.88 21.12
N ILE A 273 -30.24 -32.34 21.27
CA ILE A 273 -31.35 -32.01 20.34
C ILE A 273 -32.30 -31.06 21.06
N ASN A 274 -32.17 -29.77 20.78
CA ASN A 274 -32.96 -28.73 21.44
C ASN A 274 -34.45 -28.83 21.10
N SER A 275 -34.76 -29.19 19.85
CA SER A 275 -36.13 -29.27 19.35
C SER A 275 -36.27 -30.32 18.24
N PHE A 276 -37.24 -31.22 18.37
CA PHE A 276 -37.59 -32.16 17.30
C PHE A 276 -39.10 -32.29 17.19
N LEU A 277 -39.66 -31.89 16.04
CA LEU A 277 -41.10 -31.98 15.72
C LEU A 277 -42.01 -31.38 16.81
N GLY A 278 -41.62 -30.22 17.33
CA GLY A 278 -42.34 -29.50 18.40
C GLY A 278 -42.01 -29.96 19.82
N LYS A 279 -41.29 -31.07 20.00
CA LYS A 279 -40.81 -31.52 21.32
C LYS A 279 -39.50 -30.82 21.66
N THR A 280 -39.44 -30.11 22.79
CA THR A 280 -38.20 -29.54 23.31
C THR A 280 -37.35 -30.59 24.03
N ASN A 281 -36.03 -30.41 24.05
CA ASN A 281 -35.07 -31.34 24.65
C ASN A 281 -35.29 -32.79 24.20
N ALA A 282 -35.41 -32.96 22.88
CA ALA A 282 -35.66 -34.26 22.30
C ALA A 282 -34.44 -35.19 22.46
N THR A 283 -34.69 -36.49 22.33
CA THR A 283 -33.68 -37.54 22.44
C THR A 283 -33.54 -38.28 21.12
N ARG A 284 -32.43 -39.01 20.93
CA ARG A 284 -32.28 -39.91 19.78
C ARG A 284 -33.43 -40.92 19.68
N ASN A 285 -33.96 -41.37 20.81
CA ASN A 285 -35.11 -42.27 20.84
C ASN A 285 -36.38 -41.62 20.27
N ASP A 286 -36.56 -40.31 20.42
CA ASP A 286 -37.68 -39.59 19.80
C ASP A 286 -37.56 -39.58 18.27
N VAL A 287 -36.34 -39.47 17.74
CA VAL A 287 -36.04 -39.54 16.32
C VAL A 287 -36.32 -40.94 15.76
N VAL A 288 -35.85 -41.99 16.45
CA VAL A 288 -36.15 -43.39 16.09
C VAL A 288 -37.66 -43.65 16.12
N THR A 289 -38.33 -43.19 17.17
CA THR A 289 -39.79 -43.34 17.31
C THR A 289 -40.52 -42.65 16.16
N PHE A 290 -40.04 -41.51 15.68
CA PHE A 290 -40.58 -40.86 14.49
C PHE A 290 -40.40 -41.73 13.24
N LEU A 291 -39.20 -42.27 13.00
CA LEU A 291 -38.93 -43.14 11.85
C LEU A 291 -39.87 -44.35 11.82
N HIS A 292 -40.08 -45.02 12.95
CA HIS A 292 -41.03 -46.12 13.05
C HIS A 292 -42.48 -45.69 12.82
N LYS A 293 -42.87 -44.49 13.25
CA LYS A 293 -44.24 -43.99 13.07
C LYS A 293 -44.60 -43.68 11.63
N ILE A 294 -43.63 -43.23 10.83
CA ILE A 294 -43.88 -42.88 9.43
C ILE A 294 -43.89 -44.11 8.51
N TYR A 295 -43.24 -45.21 8.89
CA TYR A 295 -43.26 -46.48 8.14
C TYR A 295 -44.28 -47.47 8.71
N LYS A 296 -45.54 -47.29 8.32
CA LYS A 296 -46.64 -48.21 8.63
C LYS A 296 -46.64 -49.44 7.72
N THR A 297 -47.41 -50.46 8.11
CA THR A 297 -47.50 -51.75 7.38
C THR A 297 -48.12 -51.64 5.99
N ASP A 298 -48.92 -50.60 5.74
CA ASP A 298 -49.56 -50.31 4.46
C ASP A 298 -48.69 -49.48 3.50
N ILE A 299 -47.46 -49.15 3.89
CA ILE A 299 -46.52 -48.34 3.08
C ILE A 299 -45.49 -49.26 2.42
N ALA A 300 -45.49 -49.30 1.09
CA ALA A 300 -44.54 -50.05 0.28
C ALA A 300 -43.19 -49.31 0.18
N SER A 301 -43.22 -48.02 -0.14
CA SER A 301 -42.04 -47.15 -0.20
C SER A 301 -42.37 -45.71 0.19
N MET A 302 -41.35 -44.98 0.62
CA MET A 302 -41.45 -43.56 0.95
C MET A 302 -40.16 -42.87 0.53
N ASP A 303 -40.29 -41.82 -0.28
CA ASP A 303 -39.17 -41.06 -0.81
C ASP A 303 -39.28 -39.61 -0.37
N TRP A 304 -38.36 -39.22 0.50
CA TRP A 304 -38.13 -37.83 0.90
C TRP A 304 -37.05 -37.20 0.04
N SER A 305 -37.26 -35.95 -0.34
CA SER A 305 -36.27 -35.14 -1.02
C SER A 305 -36.48 -33.65 -0.74
N THR A 306 -35.43 -32.87 -0.93
CA THR A 306 -35.49 -31.41 -0.81
C THR A 306 -36.06 -30.82 -2.10
N VAL A 307 -36.91 -29.81 -1.99
CA VAL A 307 -37.57 -29.15 -3.11
C VAL A 307 -37.34 -27.64 -3.02
N GLY A 308 -36.79 -27.06 -4.09
CA GLY A 308 -36.52 -25.63 -4.18
C GLY A 308 -35.29 -25.19 -3.37
N ASP A 309 -35.21 -23.89 -3.14
CA ASP A 309 -34.03 -23.27 -2.53
C ASP A 309 -34.09 -23.26 -1.01
N TYR A 310 -32.90 -23.21 -0.41
CA TYR A 310 -32.71 -23.04 1.03
C TYR A 310 -32.61 -21.56 1.39
N THR A 311 -33.35 -21.16 2.41
CA THR A 311 -33.07 -19.94 3.16
C THR A 311 -32.13 -20.29 4.31
N ILE A 312 -30.91 -19.77 4.29
CA ILE A 312 -29.87 -20.04 5.30
C ILE A 312 -29.50 -18.73 5.98
N ASN A 313 -29.40 -18.78 7.31
CA ASN A 313 -28.82 -17.73 8.13
C ASN A 313 -27.62 -18.32 8.89
N LYS A 314 -26.47 -17.66 8.78
CA LYS A 314 -25.22 -18.04 9.44
C LYS A 314 -25.00 -17.16 10.66
N LYS A 315 -24.59 -17.77 11.77
CA LYS A 315 -24.27 -17.09 13.01
C LYS A 315 -22.98 -17.64 13.60
N GLU A 316 -22.01 -16.78 13.85
CA GLU A 316 -20.80 -17.15 14.58
C GLU A 316 -21.12 -17.43 16.06
N VAL A 317 -20.58 -18.52 16.60
CA VAL A 317 -20.78 -18.95 17.99
C VAL A 317 -19.50 -18.95 18.83
N GLY A 318 -18.37 -18.51 18.26
CA GLY A 318 -17.06 -18.39 18.91
C GLY A 318 -15.99 -19.21 18.19
N ASP A 319 -14.72 -18.83 18.35
CA ASP A 319 -13.54 -19.55 17.81
C ASP A 319 -13.61 -19.90 16.32
N GLY A 320 -14.27 -19.06 15.49
CA GLY A 320 -14.46 -19.32 14.06
C GLY A 320 -15.44 -20.46 13.74
N GLN A 321 -16.26 -20.84 14.72
CA GLN A 321 -17.33 -21.83 14.56
C GLN A 321 -18.67 -21.16 14.26
N TYR A 322 -19.52 -21.84 13.48
CA TYR A 322 -20.78 -21.28 12.99
C TYR A 322 -21.97 -22.22 13.26
N GLU A 323 -23.08 -21.63 13.66
CA GLU A 323 -24.42 -22.23 13.64
C GLU A 323 -25.17 -21.76 12.39
N TYR A 324 -25.93 -22.67 11.78
CA TYR A 324 -26.77 -22.35 10.62
C TYR A 324 -28.23 -22.56 10.98
N SER A 325 -29.05 -21.52 10.81
CA SER A 325 -30.51 -21.62 10.85
C SER A 325 -31.03 -21.75 9.42
N VAL A 326 -31.77 -22.80 9.15
CA VAL A 326 -32.12 -23.22 7.79
C VAL A 326 -33.63 -23.39 7.66
N SER A 327 -34.20 -22.90 6.56
CA SER A 327 -35.60 -23.12 6.18
C SER A 327 -35.71 -23.49 4.71
N PHE A 328 -36.43 -24.55 4.39
CA PHE A 328 -36.61 -25.04 3.02
C PHE A 328 -37.88 -25.88 2.88
N THR A 329 -38.23 -26.31 1.67
CA THR A 329 -39.37 -27.21 1.43
C THR A 329 -38.85 -28.62 1.16
N ALA A 330 -39.48 -29.64 1.75
CA ALA A 330 -39.25 -31.03 1.44
C ALA A 330 -40.49 -31.65 0.81
N GLY A 331 -40.28 -32.49 -0.21
CA GLY A 331 -41.30 -33.34 -0.80
C GLY A 331 -41.24 -34.73 -0.17
N GLN A 332 -42.40 -35.36 -0.04
CA GLN A 332 -42.54 -36.74 0.38
C GLN A 332 -43.49 -37.44 -0.59
N ASN A 333 -42.99 -38.47 -1.27
CA ASN A 333 -43.81 -39.37 -2.08
C ASN A 333 -44.01 -40.68 -1.33
N VAL A 334 -45.26 -41.09 -1.12
CA VAL A 334 -45.62 -42.31 -0.40
C VAL A 334 -46.36 -43.23 -1.36
N SER A 335 -45.86 -44.45 -1.51
CA SER A 335 -46.54 -45.52 -2.25
C SER A 335 -47.07 -46.56 -1.28
N HIS A 336 -48.38 -46.81 -1.32
CA HIS A 336 -49.04 -47.78 -0.48
C HIS A 336 -49.08 -49.17 -1.12
N THR A 337 -49.24 -50.21 -0.30
CA THR A 337 -49.32 -51.60 -0.75
C THR A 337 -50.55 -51.91 -1.61
N ASP A 338 -51.58 -51.06 -1.54
CA ASP A 338 -52.79 -51.15 -2.37
C ASP A 338 -52.64 -50.47 -3.75
N GLY A 339 -51.46 -49.90 -4.04
CA GLY A 339 -51.14 -49.22 -5.29
C GLY A 339 -51.48 -47.72 -5.31
N THR A 340 -52.01 -47.16 -4.22
CA THR A 340 -52.26 -45.72 -4.13
C THR A 340 -50.98 -44.93 -3.85
N ASN A 341 -50.90 -43.71 -4.37
CA ASN A 341 -49.77 -42.80 -4.18
C ASN A 341 -50.24 -41.48 -3.58
N VAL A 342 -49.52 -41.00 -2.57
CA VAL A 342 -49.77 -39.71 -1.92
C VAL A 342 -48.51 -38.87 -1.99
N GLN A 343 -48.64 -37.62 -2.44
CA GLN A 343 -47.57 -36.64 -2.38
C GLN A 343 -47.88 -35.62 -1.29
N ASN A 344 -46.88 -35.31 -0.47
CA ASN A 344 -46.97 -34.31 0.56
C ASN A 344 -45.82 -33.32 0.42
N LYS A 345 -46.05 -32.07 0.79
CA LYS A 345 -45.00 -31.06 0.94
C LYS A 345 -44.93 -30.60 2.38
N TYR A 346 -43.71 -30.37 2.85
CA TYR A 346 -43.44 -29.91 4.20
C TYR A 346 -42.53 -28.69 4.14
N ARG A 347 -42.86 -27.66 4.93
CA ARG A 347 -41.88 -26.63 5.27
C ARG A 347 -41.03 -27.15 6.43
N ILE A 348 -39.73 -27.22 6.23
CA ILE A 348 -38.74 -27.60 7.23
C ILE A 348 -38.11 -26.34 7.81
N SER A 349 -37.92 -26.31 9.12
CA SER A 349 -37.12 -25.31 9.84
C SER A 349 -36.19 -26.03 10.78
N ALA A 350 -34.89 -25.76 10.65
CA ALA A 350 -33.86 -26.52 11.35
C ALA A 350 -32.68 -25.65 11.78
N LYS A 351 -31.88 -26.19 12.69
CA LYS A 351 -30.58 -25.65 13.08
C LYS A 351 -29.49 -26.70 12.99
N ILE A 352 -28.31 -26.26 12.55
CA ILE A 352 -27.11 -27.09 12.40
C ILE A 352 -26.01 -26.45 13.25
N ASN A 353 -25.36 -27.26 14.09
CA ASN A 353 -24.25 -26.82 14.93
C ASN A 353 -22.91 -26.83 14.17
N PRO A 354 -21.81 -26.36 14.77
CA PRO A 354 -20.49 -26.35 14.12
C PRO A 354 -19.98 -27.72 13.66
N ASP A 355 -20.43 -28.81 14.27
CA ASP A 355 -20.04 -30.18 13.89
C ASP A 355 -20.83 -30.73 12.69
N GLY A 356 -21.65 -29.90 12.04
CA GLY A 356 -22.52 -30.32 10.93
C GLY A 356 -23.67 -31.22 11.37
N LYS A 357 -24.09 -31.13 12.64
CA LYS A 357 -25.16 -31.94 13.22
C LYS A 357 -26.43 -31.13 13.44
N ILE A 358 -27.57 -31.76 13.19
CA ILE A 358 -28.88 -31.17 13.39
C ILE A 358 -29.17 -31.09 14.90
N THR A 359 -29.46 -29.90 15.41
CA THR A 359 -29.86 -29.67 16.82
C THR A 359 -31.33 -29.33 16.95
N ASP A 360 -31.91 -28.79 15.88
CA ASP A 360 -33.31 -28.42 15.82
C ASP A 360 -33.86 -28.91 14.48
N LEU A 361 -34.98 -29.62 14.48
CA LEU A 361 -35.68 -30.00 13.25
C LEU A 361 -37.19 -30.01 13.49
N ASN A 362 -37.87 -29.07 12.83
CA ASN A 362 -39.31 -28.95 12.86
C ASN A 362 -39.86 -28.98 11.43
N MET A 363 -41.03 -29.57 11.27
CA MET A 363 -41.70 -29.66 9.98
C MET A 363 -43.18 -29.31 10.12
N VAL A 364 -43.70 -28.61 9.13
CA VAL A 364 -45.13 -28.28 9.01
C VAL A 364 -45.61 -28.75 7.65
N LYS A 365 -46.64 -29.61 7.62
CA LYS A 365 -47.27 -30.05 6.38
C LYS A 365 -47.94 -28.84 5.71
N LEU A 366 -47.64 -28.62 4.44
CA LEU A 366 -48.29 -27.61 3.62
C LEU A 366 -49.63 -28.19 3.13
N LEU A 367 -50.70 -27.42 3.29
CA LEU A 367 -51.99 -27.72 2.70
C LEU A 367 -51.94 -27.28 1.24
N GLU A 368 -52.34 -28.17 0.33
CA GLU A 368 -52.53 -27.86 -1.08
C GLU A 368 -53.98 -27.44 -1.35
#